data_AF-A0A838FWS8-F1
#
_entry.id   AF-A0A838FWS8-F1
#
_cell.length_a   1.000
_cell.length_b   1.000
_cell.length_c   1.000
_cell.angle_alpha   90.00
_cell.angle_beta   90.00
_cell.angle_gamma   90.00
#
_symmetry.space_group_name_H-M   'P 1'
#
loop_
_entity.id
_entity.type
_entity.pdbx_description
1 polymer ?
#
loop_
_entity_poly.entity_id
_entity_poly.type
_entity_poly.pdbx_seq_one_letter_code
_entity_poly.pdbx_strand_id
1 'polypeptide(L)' 'MKTTTQLLKNRPKLSLGDLILAVSSCTKNTKETVAAVANLLASGQVRLERDGRFTRAKVC' A
#
# COMPACT_ATOMS: atom_id res chain seq x y z
N MET A 1 -13.17 -16.31 -29.00
CA MET A 1 -12.89 -15.01 -28.34
C MET A 1 -12.09 -15.29 -27.07
N LYS A 2 -10.81 -14.90 -27.02
CA LYS A 2 -9.93 -15.22 -25.88
C LYS A 2 -10.28 -14.31 -24.71
N THR A 3 -11.03 -14.81 -23.73
CA THR A 3 -11.26 -14.14 -22.45
C THR A 3 -9.94 -14.01 -21.74
N THR A 4 -9.34 -12.82 -21.77
CA THR A 4 -8.21 -12.47 -20.92
C THR A 4 -8.74 -12.39 -19.50
N THR A 5 -8.87 -13.54 -18.84
CA THR A 5 -8.96 -13.62 -17.40
C THR A 5 -7.64 -13.09 -16.90
N GLN A 6 -7.54 -11.76 -16.80
CA GLN A 6 -6.48 -11.10 -16.06
C GLN A 6 -6.55 -11.74 -14.69
N LEU A 7 -5.63 -12.67 -14.43
CA LEU A 7 -5.37 -13.23 -13.13
C LEU A 7 -5.41 -12.04 -12.17
N LEU A 8 -6.53 -11.88 -11.47
CA LEU A 8 -6.70 -10.90 -10.41
C LEU A 8 -5.70 -11.36 -9.36
N LYS A 9 -4.45 -10.94 -9.55
CA LYS A 9 -3.31 -11.29 -8.70
C LYS A 9 -3.78 -10.94 -7.32
N ASN A 10 -4.03 -11.97 -6.51
CA ASN A 10 -4.61 -11.83 -5.18
C ASN A 10 -3.66 -10.93 -4.39
N ARG A 11 -3.91 -9.62 -4.40
CA ARG A 11 -3.01 -8.68 -3.75
C ARG A 11 -3.24 -8.92 -2.27
N PRO A 12 -2.20 -9.27 -1.51
CA PRO A 12 -2.36 -9.51 -0.09
C PRO A 12 -2.99 -8.26 0.53
N LYS A 13 -4.15 -8.44 1.17
CA LYS A 13 -4.77 -7.40 1.98
C LYS A 13 -3.99 -7.34 3.27
N LEU A 14 -3.23 -6.27 3.44
CA LEU A 14 -2.46 -6.00 4.64
C LEU A 14 -3.16 -4.87 5.40
N SER A 15 -3.13 -4.92 6.73
CA SER A 15 -3.51 -3.75 7.51
C SER A 15 -2.48 -2.63 7.27
N LEU A 16 -2.86 -1.39 7.53
CA LEU A 16 -1.91 -0.27 7.50
C LEU A 16 -0.73 -0.51 8.47
N GLY A 17 -1.00 -1.14 9.61
CA GLY A 17 0.03 -1.53 10.57
C GLY A 17 1.04 -2.51 9.99
N ASP A 18 0.59 -3.54 9.28
CA ASP A 18 1.48 -4.53 8.65
C ASP A 18 2.33 -3.90 7.55
N LEU A 19 1.75 -2.97 6.78
CA LEU A 19 2.51 -2.19 5.80
C LEU A 19 3.62 -1.38 6.48
N ILE A 20 3.29 -0.65 7.56
CA ILE A 20 4.27 0.14 8.30
C ILE A 20 5.36 -0.76 8.88
N LEU A 21 4.99 -1.92 9.45
CA LEU A 21 5.94 -2.88 10.00
C LEU A 21 6.91 -3.39 8.93
N ALA A 22 6.39 -3.79 7.77
CA ALA A 22 7.19 -4.27 6.65
C ALA A 22 8.11 -3.19 6.07
N VAL A 23 7.65 -1.93 6.00
CA VAL A 23 8.50 -0.82 5.54
C VAL A 23 9.55 -0.48 6.60
N SER A 24 9.18 -0.51 7.88
CA SER A 24 10.09 -0.18 8.98
C SER A 24 11.30 -1.10 9.03
N SER A 25 11.14 -2.40 8.72
CA SER A 25 12.24 -3.37 8.67
C SER A 25 13.22 -3.12 7.52
N CYS A 26 12.82 -2.35 6.50
CA CYS A 26 13.66 -1.98 5.37
C CYS A 26 14.26 -0.56 5.49
N THR A 27 13.92 0.18 6.54
CA THR A 27 14.37 1.57 6.75
C THR A 27 15.20 1.69 8.01
N LYS A 28 16.09 2.70 8.09
CA LYS A 28 17.02 2.83 9.22
C LYS A 28 16.41 3.52 10.43
N ASN A 29 15.35 4.30 10.23
CA ASN A 29 14.77 5.17 11.23
C ASN A 29 13.35 5.59 10.84
N THR A 30 12.60 6.10 11.83
CA THR A 30 11.17 6.43 11.69
C THR A 30 10.89 7.48 10.63
N LYS A 31 11.79 8.45 10.43
CA LYS A 31 11.67 9.47 9.37
C LYS A 31 11.68 8.85 7.98
N GLU A 32 12.60 7.91 7.71
CA GLU A 32 12.65 7.17 6.45
C GLU A 32 11.40 6.30 6.28
N THR A 33 10.94 5.63 7.35
CA THR A 33 9.69 4.84 7.31
C THR A 33 8.49 5.70 6.90
N VAL A 34 8.31 6.86 7.53
CA VAL A 34 7.19 7.77 7.22
C VAL A 34 7.27 8.27 5.77
N ALA A 35 8.46 8.69 5.32
CA ALA A 35 8.66 9.15 3.95
C ALA A 35 8.38 8.04 2.92
N ALA A 36 8.84 6.82 3.19
CA ALA A 36 8.61 5.68 2.32
C ALA A 36 7.12 5.30 2.26
N VAL A 37 6.43 5.23 3.40
CA VAL A 37 4.97 4.95 3.44
C VAL A 37 4.19 6.06 2.73
N ALA A 38 4.55 7.33 2.94
CA ALA A 38 3.94 8.46 2.24
C ALA A 38 4.12 8.34 0.72
N ASN A 39 5.31 7.97 0.26
CA ASN A 39 5.59 7.76 -1.17
C ASN A 39 4.78 6.60 -1.77
N LEU A 40 4.63 5.49 -1.04
CA LEU A 40 3.83 4.33 -1.47
C LEU A 40 2.35 4.71 -1.63
N LEU A 41 1.82 5.52 -0.72
CA LEU A 41 0.44 6.04 -0.78
C LEU A 41 0.27 7.05 -1.93
N ALA A 42 1.20 7.99 -2.08
CA ALA A 42 1.15 9.02 -3.10
C ALA A 42 1.32 8.47 -4.53
N SER A 43 2.22 7.50 -4.71
CA SER A 43 2.45 6.81 -5.99
C SER A 43 1.32 5.87 -6.39
N GLY A 44 0.42 5.51 -5.47
CA GLY A 44 -0.68 4.59 -5.71
C GLY A 44 -0.26 3.13 -5.83
N GLN A 45 0.96 2.78 -5.40
CA GLN A 45 1.41 1.38 -5.30
C GLN A 45 0.57 0.59 -4.30
N VAL A 46 0.09 1.26 -3.25
CA VAL A 46 -0.87 0.75 -2.28
C VAL A 46 -2.16 1.57 -2.33
N ARG A 47 -3.29 0.90 -2.06
CA ARG A 47 -4.60 1.53 -1.91
C ARG A 47 -5.09 1.24 -0.50
N LEU A 48 -5.59 2.25 0.19
CA LEU A 48 -6.20 2.04 1.50
C LEU A 48 -7.67 1.70 1.31
N GLU A 49 -8.12 0.64 1.97
CA GLU A 49 -9.53 0.30 2.07
C GLU A 49 -10.06 0.89 3.39
N ARG A 50 -11.13 1.68 3.32
CA ARG A 50 -11.87 2.18 4.48
C ARG A 50 -13.35 1.90 4.23
N ASP A 51 -13.98 1.13 5.10
CA ASP A 51 -15.41 0.78 5.02
C ASP A 51 -15.81 0.23 3.63
N GLY A 52 -14.99 -0.66 3.07
CA GLY A 52 -15.19 -1.26 1.74
C GLY A 52 -14.92 -0.33 0.55
N ARG A 53 -14.48 0.91 0.81
CA ARG A 53 -14.12 1.89 -0.23
C ARG A 53 -12.62 2.09 -0.31
N PHE A 54 -12.05 1.91 -1.49
CA PHE A 54 -10.64 2.20 -1.73
C PHE A 54 -10.42 3.71 -1.90
N THR A 55 -9.62 4.30 -1.03
CA THR A 55 -9.23 5.71 -1.07
C THR A 55 -7.75 5.85 -1.41
N ARG A 56 -7.40 6.91 -2.13
CA ARG A 56 -6.01 7.36 -2.26
C ARG A 56 -5.72 8.27 -1.07
N ALA A 57 -4.83 7.84 -0.19
CA ALA A 57 -4.35 8.71 0.87
C ALA A 57 -3.24 9.62 0.33
N LYS A 58 -3.28 10.88 0.76
CA LYS A 58 -2.16 11.81 0.67
C LYS A 58 -1.68 12.07 2.09
N VAL A 59 -0.38 12.02 2.28
CA VAL A 59 0.27 12.41 3.53
C VAL A 59 0.82 13.81 3.29
N CYS A 60 0.42 14.76 4.14
CA CYS A 60 0.86 16.16 4.10
C CYS A 60 1.88 16.41 5.22
#